data_AF-A0A536Z3F3-F1
#
_entry.id   AF-A0A536Z3F3-F1
#
_cell.length_a   1.000
_cell.length_b   1.000
_cell.length_c   1.000
_cell.angle_alpha   90.00
_cell.angle_beta   90.00
_cell.angle_gamma   90.00
#
_symmetry.space_group_name_H-M   'P 1'
#
loop_
_entity.id
_entity.type
_entity.pdbx_description
1 polymer ?
#
loop_
_entity_poly.entity_id
_entity_poly.type
_entity_poly.pdbx_seq_one_letter_code
_entity_poly.pdbx_strand_id
1 'polypeptide(L)'
;MTGTNFVSGATVSFSGGGITVNTNTFVDSSHVTANITISPSATVSSRDVTLTNPDTQSDTCVGCFDVMLPAPTATSASPSSGHRGTTIDVIVTGTNFVNGANASFSGTGVTVNTTTFTDSSHVTANITISASATLSARDVTVTNPDTQSATCSGCFTVILPAPTATSA
;
A
#
# COMPACT_ATOMS: atom_id res chain seq x y z
N MET A 1 23.74 1.20 -8.83
CA MET A 1 24.56 2.16 -8.06
C MET A 1 25.31 3.05 -9.03
N THR A 2 25.30 4.35 -8.75
CA THR A 2 26.07 5.39 -9.45
C THR A 2 27.24 5.84 -8.58
N GLY A 3 28.38 6.16 -9.18
CA GLY A 3 29.55 6.69 -8.46
C GLY A 3 30.72 6.95 -9.40
N THR A 4 31.94 6.73 -8.94
CA THR A 4 33.17 6.92 -9.73
C THR A 4 34.19 5.84 -9.41
N ASN A 5 35.11 5.57 -10.34
CA ASN A 5 36.21 4.62 -10.19
C ASN A 5 35.76 3.17 -9.91
N PHE A 6 34.59 2.79 -10.43
CA PHE A 6 34.17 1.39 -10.44
C PHE A 6 34.99 0.63 -11.48
N VAL A 7 35.25 -0.64 -11.23
CA VAL A 7 35.97 -1.51 -12.17
C VAL A 7 35.21 -2.80 -12.43
N SER A 8 35.54 -3.48 -13.54
CA SER A 8 34.97 -4.78 -13.86
C SER A 8 35.21 -5.78 -12.72
N GLY A 9 34.16 -6.45 -12.28
CA GLY A 9 34.17 -7.35 -11.12
C GLY A 9 33.73 -6.69 -9.81
N ALA A 10 33.39 -5.40 -9.81
CA ALA A 10 32.79 -4.75 -8.64
C ALA A 10 31.50 -5.46 -8.20
N THR A 11 31.33 -5.61 -6.89
CA THR A 11 30.16 -6.24 -6.27
C THR A 11 29.41 -5.26 -5.41
N VAL A 12 28.08 -5.31 -5.45
CA VAL A 12 27.19 -4.57 -4.55
C VAL A 12 26.71 -5.48 -3.41
N SER A 13 26.63 -4.94 -2.20
CA SER A 13 26.01 -5.55 -1.03
C SER A 13 25.10 -4.54 -0.31
N PHE A 14 24.21 -5.07 0.53
CA PHE A 14 23.24 -4.28 1.29
C PHE A 14 23.40 -4.61 2.78
N SER A 15 23.26 -3.61 3.65
CA SER A 15 23.26 -3.85 5.10
C SER A 15 22.00 -4.60 5.56
N GLY A 16 22.05 -5.23 6.74
CA GLY A 16 20.92 -6.00 7.26
C GLY A 16 20.69 -7.33 6.56
N GLY A 17 19.56 -7.99 6.88
CA GLY A 17 19.16 -9.27 6.32
C GLY A 17 17.98 -9.17 5.36
N GLY A 18 17.74 -10.22 4.58
CA GLY A 18 16.56 -10.34 3.72
C GLY A 18 16.69 -9.71 2.33
N ILE A 19 17.88 -9.21 1.95
CA ILE A 19 18.19 -8.82 0.57
C ILE A 19 19.24 -9.77 0.03
N THR A 20 18.94 -10.42 -1.09
CA THR A 20 19.87 -11.28 -1.83
C THR A 20 20.27 -10.60 -3.12
N VAL A 21 21.58 -10.48 -3.38
CA VAL A 21 22.10 -10.00 -4.65
C VAL A 21 22.28 -11.21 -5.57
N ASN A 22 21.48 -11.27 -6.63
CA ASN A 22 21.47 -12.39 -7.57
C ASN A 22 22.60 -12.24 -8.59
N THR A 23 22.77 -11.04 -9.14
CA THR A 23 23.83 -10.70 -10.09
C THR A 23 24.30 -9.27 -9.90
N ASN A 24 25.58 -9.03 -10.19
CA ASN A 24 26.17 -7.71 -10.35
C ASN A 24 26.65 -7.58 -11.80
N THR A 25 26.25 -6.50 -12.46
CA THR A 25 26.66 -6.19 -13.84
C THR A 25 27.37 -4.86 -13.84
N PHE A 26 28.68 -4.90 -14.04
CA PHE A 26 29.48 -3.71 -14.31
C PHE A 26 29.08 -3.14 -15.67
N VAL A 27 28.73 -1.85 -15.70
CA VAL A 27 28.31 -1.14 -16.93
C VAL A 27 29.45 -0.26 -17.42
N ASP A 28 29.95 0.62 -16.54
CA ASP A 28 31.09 1.50 -16.78
C ASP A 28 31.72 1.95 -15.44
N SER A 29 32.75 2.80 -15.49
CA SER A 29 33.47 3.26 -14.29
C SER A 29 32.66 4.10 -13.31
N SER A 30 31.40 4.39 -13.62
CA SER A 30 30.44 5.12 -12.78
C SER A 30 29.15 4.37 -12.51
N HIS A 31 28.92 3.19 -13.12
CA HIS A 31 27.66 2.48 -13.03
C HIS A 31 27.84 0.96 -12.82
N VAL A 32 27.15 0.44 -11.80
CA VAL A 32 26.94 -1.00 -11.60
C VAL A 32 25.45 -1.27 -11.38
N THR A 33 24.91 -2.24 -12.09
CA THR A 33 23.53 -2.70 -11.91
C THR A 33 23.53 -3.97 -11.07
N ALA A 34 22.75 -4.00 -9.99
CA ALA A 34 22.55 -5.19 -9.18
C ALA A 34 21.12 -5.71 -9.39
N ASN A 35 20.97 -6.99 -9.75
CA ASN A 35 19.69 -7.67 -9.65
C ASN A 35 19.54 -8.23 -8.24
N ILE A 36 18.45 -7.87 -7.56
CA ILE A 36 18.24 -8.25 -6.17
C ILE A 36 16.87 -8.92 -5.97
N THR A 37 16.79 -9.77 -4.95
CA THR A 37 15.54 -10.30 -4.41
C THR A 37 15.41 -9.85 -2.96
N ILE A 38 14.23 -9.34 -2.60
CA ILE A 38 13.91 -8.93 -1.23
C ILE A 38 12.94 -9.96 -0.65
N SER A 39 13.30 -10.54 0.48
CA SER A 39 12.44 -11.48 1.21
C SER A 39 11.16 -10.77 1.67
N PRO A 40 9.99 -11.43 1.63
CA PRO A 40 8.76 -10.93 2.27
C PRO A 40 8.91 -10.68 3.78
N SER A 41 9.91 -11.30 4.42
CA SER A 41 10.23 -11.11 5.84
C SER A 41 11.36 -10.09 6.08
N ALA A 42 11.83 -9.40 5.04
CA ALA A 42 12.85 -8.38 5.20
C ALA A 42 12.29 -7.24 6.06
N THR A 43 13.04 -6.82 7.07
CA THR A 43 12.63 -5.73 7.93
C THR A 43 12.47 -4.44 7.11
N VAL A 44 11.39 -3.69 7.34
CA VAL A 44 11.19 -2.36 6.76
C VAL A 44 12.19 -1.41 7.40
N SER A 45 13.10 -0.84 6.60
CA SER A 45 14.05 0.21 7.02
C SER A 45 14.94 0.63 5.86
N SER A 46 15.58 1.78 6.01
CA SER A 46 16.67 2.21 5.16
C SER A 46 17.87 1.28 5.30
N ARG A 47 18.58 1.07 4.20
CA ARG A 47 19.70 0.16 4.03
C ARG A 47 20.88 0.93 3.47
N ASP A 48 22.05 0.60 3.97
CA ASP A 48 23.29 1.03 3.38
C ASP A 48 23.58 0.14 2.19
N VAL A 49 24.07 0.74 1.11
CA VAL A 49 24.48 0.01 -0.08
C VAL A 49 25.97 0.21 -0.26
N THR A 50 26.73 -0.87 -0.20
CA THR A 50 28.19 -0.85 -0.34
C THR A 50 28.57 -1.42 -1.69
N LEU A 51 29.47 -0.74 -2.40
CA LEU A 51 30.14 -1.29 -3.57
C LEU A 51 31.59 -1.56 -3.24
N THR A 52 32.05 -2.76 -3.57
CA THR A 52 33.42 -3.23 -3.34
C THR A 52 34.04 -3.60 -4.68
N ASN A 53 35.16 -2.97 -5.01
CA ASN A 53 35.98 -3.32 -6.16
C ASN A 53 36.80 -4.59 -5.85
N PRO A 54 37.32 -5.31 -6.88
CA PRO A 54 38.15 -6.50 -6.69
C PRO A 54 39.46 -6.25 -5.92
N ASP A 55 39.93 -5.01 -5.87
CA ASP A 55 41.08 -4.58 -5.06
C ASP A 55 40.72 -4.35 -3.59
N THR A 56 39.50 -4.74 -3.18
CA THR A 56 38.93 -4.64 -1.83
C THR A 56 38.59 -3.22 -1.36
N GLN A 57 38.85 -2.20 -2.18
CA GLN A 57 38.40 -0.84 -1.88
C GLN A 57 36.89 -0.75 -2.05
N SER A 58 36.24 0.02 -1.18
CA SER A 58 34.79 0.15 -1.19
C SER A 58 34.33 1.55 -0.83
N ASP A 59 33.14 1.89 -1.31
CA ASP A 59 32.40 3.06 -0.85
C ASP A 59 30.99 2.64 -0.44
N THR A 60 30.41 3.36 0.52
CA THR A 60 29.10 3.04 1.10
C THR A 60 28.17 4.23 1.04
N CYS A 61 27.04 3.99 0.37
CA CYS A 61 25.91 4.90 0.31
C CYS A 61 25.00 4.61 1.51
N VAL A 62 25.11 5.43 2.56
CA VAL A 62 24.40 5.22 3.83
C VAL A 62 22.91 5.53 3.68
N GLY A 63 22.05 4.58 4.07
CA GLY A 63 20.60 4.73 4.11
C GLY A 63 19.92 5.01 2.77
N CYS A 64 20.56 4.74 1.64
CA CYS A 64 20.06 5.18 0.33
C CYS A 64 19.21 4.13 -0.41
N PHE A 65 18.89 3.02 0.24
CA PHE A 65 17.93 2.05 -0.26
C PHE A 65 16.87 1.74 0.81
N ASP A 66 15.61 2.05 0.53
CA ASP A 66 14.52 1.76 1.45
C ASP A 66 13.86 0.42 1.15
N VAL A 67 13.82 -0.47 2.14
CA VAL A 67 12.95 -1.65 2.12
C VAL A 67 11.58 -1.21 2.63
N MET A 68 10.56 -1.30 1.77
CA MET A 68 9.17 -0.95 2.06
C MET A 68 8.25 -2.16 1.87
N LEU A 69 7.06 -2.11 2.47
CA LEU A 69 6.00 -3.08 2.18
C LEU A 69 5.42 -2.83 0.78
N PRO A 70 4.85 -3.85 0.13
CA PRO A 70 4.09 -3.65 -1.10
C PRO A 70 2.92 -2.69 -0.87
N ALA A 71 2.69 -1.77 -1.80
CA ALA A 71 1.50 -0.91 -1.78
C ALA A 71 0.21 -1.75 -1.73
N PRO A 72 -0.83 -1.31 -1.00
CA PRO A 72 -2.12 -1.97 -1.04
C PRO A 72 -2.76 -1.87 -2.44
N THR A 73 -3.75 -2.71 -2.69
CA THR A 73 -4.73 -2.49 -3.77
C THR A 73 -6.12 -2.51 -3.17
N ALA A 74 -7.08 -1.82 -3.78
CA ALA A 74 -8.49 -1.85 -3.40
C ALA A 74 -9.32 -2.04 -4.69
N THR A 75 -10.18 -3.06 -4.71
CA THR A 75 -10.82 -3.54 -5.95
C THR A 75 -12.33 -3.50 -5.90
N SER A 76 -12.93 -3.73 -4.73
CA SER A 76 -14.39 -3.70 -4.58
C SER A 76 -14.81 -3.42 -3.14
N ALA A 77 -16.07 -3.04 -2.98
CA ALA A 77 -16.75 -2.87 -1.70
C ALA A 77 -18.06 -3.68 -1.71
N SER A 78 -18.33 -4.41 -0.63
CA SER A 78 -19.52 -5.26 -0.48
C SER A 78 -20.19 -5.04 0.89
N PRO A 79 -21.47 -4.62 0.93
CA PRO A 79 -22.30 -4.28 -0.22
C PRO A 79 -21.77 -3.07 -0.99
N SER A 80 -22.00 -3.03 -2.30
CA SER A 80 -21.58 -1.93 -3.18
C SER A 80 -22.50 -0.70 -3.10
N SER A 81 -23.49 -0.71 -2.22
CA SER A 81 -24.40 0.40 -1.98
C SER A 81 -25.00 0.37 -0.58
N GLY A 82 -25.40 1.54 -0.08
CA GLY A 82 -26.10 1.68 1.18
C GLY A 82 -27.11 2.82 1.16
N HIS A 83 -28.16 2.65 1.96
CA HIS A 83 -29.24 3.63 2.05
C HIS A 83 -28.87 4.77 3.00
N ARG A 84 -29.31 5.99 2.69
CA ARG A 84 -29.31 7.10 3.65
C ARG A 84 -29.96 6.70 4.98
N GLY A 85 -29.41 7.23 6.08
CA GLY A 85 -29.91 7.01 7.44
C GLY A 85 -29.59 5.63 8.02
N THR A 86 -28.71 4.86 7.38
CA THR A 86 -28.35 3.51 7.84
C THR A 86 -26.92 3.44 8.35
N THR A 87 -26.67 2.48 9.24
CA THR A 87 -25.34 2.05 9.63
C THR A 87 -25.15 0.62 9.13
N ILE A 88 -24.09 0.38 8.37
CA ILE A 88 -23.81 -0.91 7.72
C ILE A 88 -22.33 -1.24 7.80
N ASP A 89 -22.01 -2.53 7.75
CA ASP A 89 -20.65 -3.01 7.51
C ASP A 89 -20.41 -3.14 6.01
N VAL A 90 -19.27 -2.63 5.55
CA VAL A 90 -18.82 -2.72 4.16
C VAL A 90 -17.45 -3.40 4.14
N ILE A 91 -17.38 -4.57 3.53
CA ILE A 91 -16.14 -5.30 3.29
C ILE A 91 -15.47 -4.71 2.05
N VAL A 92 -14.23 -4.22 2.20
CA VAL A 92 -13.39 -3.78 1.09
C VAL A 92 -12.41 -4.90 0.75
N THR A 93 -12.42 -5.33 -0.51
CA THR A 93 -11.53 -6.40 -1.01
C THR A 93 -10.36 -5.81 -1.79
N GLY A 94 -9.18 -6.35 -1.57
CA GLY A 94 -7.93 -5.85 -2.14
C GLY A 94 -6.75 -6.79 -1.94
N THR A 95 -5.55 -6.22 -1.87
CA THR A 95 -4.31 -6.96 -1.55
C THR A 95 -3.39 -6.10 -0.69
N ASN A 96 -2.46 -6.74 0.01
CA ASN A 96 -1.43 -6.10 0.85
C ASN A 96 -1.99 -5.13 1.89
N PHE A 97 -3.23 -5.36 2.37
CA PHE A 97 -3.68 -4.72 3.58
C PHE A 97 -2.87 -5.24 4.77
N VAL A 98 -2.61 -4.37 5.72
CA VAL A 98 -1.91 -4.73 6.95
C VAL A 98 -2.72 -4.31 8.16
N ASN A 99 -2.45 -4.96 9.30
CA ASN A 99 -3.13 -4.61 10.55
C ASN A 99 -2.92 -3.12 10.88
N GLY A 100 -4.01 -2.42 11.19
CA GLY A 100 -4.04 -0.96 11.36
C GLY A 100 -4.45 -0.19 10.10
N ALA A 101 -4.71 -0.86 8.98
CA ALA A 101 -5.28 -0.21 7.80
C ALA A 101 -6.61 0.50 8.12
N ASN A 102 -6.80 1.67 7.52
CA ASN A 102 -7.99 2.51 7.70
C ASN A 102 -8.71 2.69 6.35
N ALA A 103 -10.04 2.57 6.34
CA ALA A 103 -10.87 2.82 5.18
C ALA A 103 -11.51 4.21 5.27
N SER A 104 -11.66 4.87 4.12
CA SER A 104 -12.36 6.14 3.98
C SER A 104 -13.21 6.15 2.72
N PHE A 105 -14.25 6.98 2.72
CA PHE A 105 -15.20 7.12 1.62
C PHE A 105 -15.20 8.58 1.16
N SER A 106 -15.14 8.82 -0.15
CA SER A 106 -15.14 10.18 -0.68
C SER A 106 -16.48 10.90 -0.48
N GLY A 107 -16.47 12.22 -0.67
CA GLY A 107 -17.67 13.06 -0.49
C GLY A 107 -18.04 13.30 0.98
N THR A 108 -19.26 13.78 1.22
CA THR A 108 -19.75 14.13 2.56
C THR A 108 -20.95 13.29 2.95
N GLY A 109 -21.13 13.08 4.26
CA GLY A 109 -22.26 12.36 4.83
C GLY A 109 -22.09 10.84 4.91
N VAL A 110 -20.90 10.31 4.64
CA VAL A 110 -20.51 8.93 5.01
C VAL A 110 -19.44 9.04 6.09
N THR A 111 -19.75 8.57 7.29
CA THR A 111 -18.81 8.53 8.41
C THR A 111 -18.33 7.10 8.60
N VAL A 112 -17.03 6.89 8.65
CA VAL A 112 -16.44 5.60 9.05
C VAL A 112 -16.34 5.57 10.57
N ASN A 113 -17.10 4.68 11.21
CA ASN A 113 -17.11 4.54 12.66
C ASN A 113 -15.91 3.69 13.12
N THR A 114 -15.64 2.60 12.40
CA THR A 114 -14.48 1.73 12.62
C THR A 114 -13.99 1.14 11.29
N THR A 115 -12.71 0.78 11.26
CA THR A 115 -12.15 -0.12 10.25
C THR A 115 -11.49 -1.29 10.98
N THR A 116 -11.86 -2.50 10.62
CA THR A 116 -11.31 -3.73 11.19
C THR A 116 -10.56 -4.49 10.11
N PHE A 117 -9.26 -4.71 10.34
CA PHE A 117 -8.45 -5.58 9.51
C PHE A 117 -8.86 -7.05 9.74
N THR A 118 -9.22 -7.75 8.66
CA THR A 118 -9.58 -9.16 8.70
C THR A 118 -8.40 -10.02 8.24
N ASP A 119 -7.87 -9.72 7.06
CA ASP A 119 -6.68 -10.36 6.47
C ASP A 119 -6.07 -9.43 5.42
N SER A 120 -4.98 -9.86 4.78
CA SER A 120 -4.26 -9.04 3.79
C SER A 120 -5.04 -8.69 2.53
N SER A 121 -6.23 -9.27 2.35
CA SER A 121 -7.13 -9.03 1.22
C SER A 121 -8.46 -8.40 1.64
N HIS A 122 -8.75 -8.27 2.94
CA HIS A 122 -10.03 -7.79 3.44
C HIS A 122 -9.90 -6.85 4.65
N VAL A 123 -10.56 -5.69 4.54
CA VAL A 123 -10.89 -4.83 5.69
C VAL A 123 -12.39 -4.62 5.75
N THR A 124 -12.96 -4.60 6.95
CA THR A 124 -14.38 -4.30 7.17
C THR A 124 -14.51 -2.89 7.72
N ALA A 125 -15.22 -2.01 7.02
CA ALA A 125 -15.54 -0.67 7.45
C ALA A 125 -16.98 -0.60 7.96
N ASN A 126 -17.17 -0.31 9.25
CA ASN A 126 -18.49 0.03 9.76
C ASN A 126 -18.75 1.52 9.45
N ILE A 127 -19.77 1.80 8.65
CA ILE A 127 -20.08 3.16 8.20
C ILE A 127 -21.48 3.59 8.60
N THR A 128 -21.64 4.87 8.92
CA THR A 128 -22.93 5.54 9.08
C THR A 128 -23.16 6.48 7.91
N ILE A 129 -24.26 6.30 7.19
CA ILE A 129 -24.68 7.13 6.07
C ILE A 129 -25.72 8.12 6.58
N SER A 130 -25.38 9.41 6.58
CA SER A 130 -26.29 10.48 6.99
C SER A 130 -27.58 10.47 6.15
N ALA A 131 -28.71 10.82 6.77
CA ALA A 131 -29.96 11.08 6.07
C ALA A 131 -29.85 12.20 5.01
N SER A 132 -28.82 13.05 5.09
CA SER A 132 -28.52 14.13 4.16
C SER A 132 -27.34 13.85 3.20
N ALA A 133 -26.74 12.66 3.22
CA ALA A 133 -25.60 12.31 2.34
C ALA A 133 -25.96 12.44 0.84
N THR A 134 -25.12 12.99 -0.03
CA THR A 134 -25.50 13.14 -1.45
C THR A 134 -25.66 11.77 -2.14
N LEU A 135 -26.65 11.63 -3.03
CA LEU A 135 -26.88 10.38 -3.77
C LEU A 135 -25.88 10.29 -4.92
N SER A 136 -24.84 9.48 -4.76
CA SER A 136 -23.74 9.38 -5.73
C SER A 136 -22.83 8.20 -5.43
N ALA A 137 -22.04 7.82 -6.42
CA ALA A 137 -20.92 6.91 -6.25
C ALA A 137 -19.85 7.56 -5.37
N ARG A 138 -19.21 6.74 -4.53
CA ARG A 138 -18.13 7.06 -3.60
C ARG A 138 -16.92 6.24 -3.97
N ASP A 139 -15.78 6.90 -3.95
CA ASP A 139 -14.50 6.22 -3.96
C ASP A 139 -14.24 5.69 -2.56
N VAL A 140 -13.69 4.48 -2.49
CA VAL A 140 -13.29 3.85 -1.23
C VAL A 140 -11.78 3.75 -1.21
N THR A 141 -11.15 4.44 -0.26
CA THR A 141 -9.68 4.45 -0.11
C THR A 141 -9.29 3.68 1.13
N VAL A 142 -8.38 2.71 0.98
CA VAL A 142 -7.74 2.01 2.11
C VAL A 142 -6.31 2.50 2.23
N THR A 143 -5.94 2.98 3.42
CA THR A 143 -4.61 3.48 3.76
C THR A 143 -3.98 2.59 4.81
N ASN A 144 -2.82 2.03 4.51
CA ASN A 144 -2.03 1.26 5.46
C ASN A 144 -1.28 2.20 6.43
N PRO A 145 -0.82 1.71 7.60
CA PRO A 145 -0.06 2.50 8.57
C PRO A 145 1.26 3.07 8.05
N ASP A 146 1.83 2.48 6.99
CA ASP A 146 3.02 2.99 6.29
C ASP A 146 2.69 4.10 5.28
N THR A 147 1.46 4.63 5.32
CA THR A 147 0.91 5.72 4.50
C THR A 147 0.66 5.39 3.03
N GLN A 148 1.01 4.18 2.58
CA GLN A 148 0.63 3.73 1.26
C GLN A 148 -0.88 3.49 1.21
N SER A 149 -1.51 3.82 0.09
CA SER A 149 -2.96 3.72 -0.05
C SER A 149 -3.38 3.27 -1.44
N ALA A 150 -4.59 2.74 -1.52
CA ALA A 150 -5.23 2.39 -2.78
C ALA A 150 -6.69 2.83 -2.77
N THR A 151 -7.17 3.25 -3.94
CA THR A 151 -8.52 3.75 -4.11
C THR A 151 -9.28 2.89 -5.11
N CYS A 152 -10.44 2.43 -4.67
CA CYS A 152 -11.44 1.75 -5.46
C CYS A 152 -12.46 2.80 -5.91
N SER A 153 -12.34 3.27 -7.15
CA SER A 153 -13.14 4.38 -7.66
C SER A 153 -14.61 3.97 -7.85
N GLY A 154 -15.52 4.77 -7.28
CA GLY A 154 -16.97 4.62 -7.44
C GLY A 154 -17.56 3.29 -6.96
N CYS A 155 -16.85 2.49 -6.16
CA CYS A 155 -17.29 1.14 -5.83
C CYS A 155 -18.31 1.03 -4.69
N PHE A 156 -18.68 2.16 -4.08
CA PHE A 156 -19.79 2.24 -3.15
C PHE A 156 -20.78 3.32 -3.55
N THR A 157 -22.09 3.05 -3.61
CA THR A 157 -23.11 4.05 -4.00
C THR A 157 -24.07 4.37 -2.86
N VAL A 158 -24.27 5.66 -2.57
CA VAL A 158 -25.31 6.11 -1.64
C VAL A 158 -26.64 6.22 -2.38
N ILE A 159 -27.66 5.50 -1.89
CA ILE A 159 -29.00 5.41 -2.49
C ILE A 159 -30.11 5.80 -1.49
N LEU A 160 -31.33 6.02 -2.00
CA LEU A 160 -32.52 6.26 -1.16
C LEU A 160 -33.14 4.93 -0.71
N PRO A 161 -33.63 4.84 0.54
CA PRO A 161 -34.44 3.69 0.96
C PRO A 161 -35.70 3.56 0.09
N ALA A 162 -36.21 2.34 -0.03
CA ALA A 162 -37.49 2.10 -0.69
C ALA A 162 -38.62 2.87 0.01
N PRO A 163 -39.59 3.43 -0.72
CA PRO A 163 -40.73 4.12 -0.12
C PRO A 163 -41.60 3.14 0.68
N THR A 164 -41.99 3.54 1.89
CA THR A 164 -43.01 2.85 2.70
C THR A 164 -44.34 3.58 2.60
N ALA A 165 -45.41 2.86 2.24
CA ALA A 165 -46.77 3.36 2.32
C ALA A 165 -47.39 2.93 3.66
N THR A 166 -47.99 3.87 4.39
CA THR A 166 -48.85 3.60 5.55
C THR A 166 -50.27 4.02 5.18
N SER A 167 -51.25 3.13 5.36
CA SER A 167 -52.66 3.47 5.16
C SER A 167 -53.10 4.54 6.16
N ALA A 168 -53.94 5.47 5.70
CA ALA A 168 -54.56 6.52 6.52
C ALA A 168 -55.66 5.96 7.42
#